data_AF-A0A1N6FGP5-F1
#
_entry.id   AF-A0A1N6FGP5-F1
#
_cell.length_a   1.000
_cell.length_b   1.000
_cell.length_c   1.000
_cell.angle_alpha   90.00
_cell.angle_beta   90.00
_cell.angle_gamma   90.00
#
_symmetry.space_group_name_H-M   'P 1'
#
loop_
_entity.id
_entity.type
_entity.pdbx_description
1 polymer ?
#
loop_
_entity_poly.entity_id
_entity_poly.type
_entity_poly.pdbx_seq_one_letter_code
_entity_poly.pdbx_strand_id
1 'polypeptide(L)'
;MPALGAKADIRGYEADLPFTTHLRTAEILIERGMADTQSTPPAQKAAPYSSSAPHPYACFRCRKSFKRASRVEAVLPCPNCGGPSIGLTRKFKPPKSTDAKQWKKVEALVRHGFLFWSLSEPYPETLEEVPAFALRHASFVACERANNPEAFAQIDAALSLET
;
A
#
# COMPACT_ATOMS: atom_id res chain seq x y z
N MET A 1 20.31 56.75 1.61
CA MET A 1 19.45 57.76 0.94
C MET A 1 19.99 57.97 -0.47
N PRO A 2 19.30 57.57 -1.56
CA PRO A 2 18.18 56.60 -1.67
C PRO A 2 18.69 55.16 -1.36
N ALA A 3 18.27 54.00 -1.88
CA ALA A 3 17.19 53.53 -2.77
C ALA A 3 16.66 52.17 -2.21
N LEU A 4 15.50 51.59 -2.55
CA LEU A 4 14.57 51.64 -3.69
C LEU A 4 14.89 50.74 -4.91
N GLY A 5 14.67 49.44 -4.73
CA GLY A 5 13.63 48.73 -5.52
C GLY A 5 14.07 47.86 -6.71
N ALA A 6 13.78 46.57 -6.60
CA ALA A 6 13.47 45.70 -7.74
C ALA A 6 12.18 44.92 -7.39
N LYS A 7 11.23 44.84 -8.33
CA LYS A 7 9.95 44.12 -8.14
C LYS A 7 10.00 42.73 -8.78
N ALA A 8 9.03 41.90 -8.42
CA ALA A 8 8.83 40.57 -9.00
C ALA A 8 8.53 40.62 -10.50
N ASP A 9 8.90 39.55 -11.20
CA ASP A 9 8.32 39.13 -12.47
C ASP A 9 7.60 37.79 -12.22
N ILE A 10 6.29 37.84 -12.02
CA ILE A 10 5.44 36.65 -11.93
C ILE A 10 4.95 36.37 -13.35
N ARG A 11 5.78 35.69 -14.12
CA ARG A 11 5.54 35.50 -15.55
C ARG A 11 4.40 34.51 -15.78
N GLY A 12 3.22 35.06 -16.06
CA GLY A 12 1.99 34.29 -16.26
C GLY A 12 2.08 33.30 -17.43
N TYR A 13 1.36 32.19 -17.30
CA TYR A 13 1.11 31.23 -18.37
C TYR A 13 -0.40 31.13 -18.60
N GLU A 14 -0.97 32.20 -19.15
CA GLU A 14 -2.29 32.13 -19.77
C GLU A 14 -2.14 31.36 -21.08
N ALA A 15 -2.92 30.28 -21.22
CA ALA A 15 -3.00 29.49 -22.44
C ALA A 15 -4.47 29.46 -22.88
N ASP A 16 -4.77 30.17 -23.97
CA ASP A 16 -6.12 30.31 -24.51
C ASP A 16 -6.83 28.98 -24.74
N LEU A 17 -8.12 28.96 -24.40
CA LEU A 17 -9.08 27.91 -24.76
C LEU A 17 -10.10 28.44 -25.78
N PRO A 18 -9.93 28.17 -27.09
CA PRO A 18 -10.96 28.42 -28.08
C PRO A 18 -11.35 27.15 -28.86
N PHE A 19 -12.29 26.36 -28.33
CA PHE A 19 -13.05 25.42 -29.19
C PHE A 19 -14.51 25.20 -28.76
N THR A 20 -15.25 26.29 -28.58
CA THR A 20 -16.72 26.26 -28.51
C THR A 20 -17.32 26.02 -29.89
N THR A 21 -17.75 24.80 -30.21
CA THR A 21 -18.44 24.49 -31.48
C THR A 21 -19.57 23.47 -31.30
N HIS A 22 -20.79 23.96 -31.51
CA HIS A 22 -22.05 23.27 -31.85
C HIS A 22 -22.53 22.04 -31.05
N LEU A 23 -23.53 22.34 -30.20
CA LEU A 23 -24.77 21.57 -30.07
C LEU A 23 -25.12 20.70 -31.29
N ARG A 24 -25.39 19.41 -31.06
CA ARG A 24 -26.41 18.66 -31.80
C ARG A 24 -27.25 17.85 -30.81
N THR A 25 -28.50 18.26 -30.64
CA THR A 25 -29.52 17.46 -29.95
C THR A 25 -29.81 16.21 -30.75
N ALA A 26 -29.67 15.05 -30.11
CA ALA A 26 -30.17 13.77 -30.62
C ALA A 26 -31.31 13.33 -29.69
N GLU A 27 -32.55 13.53 -30.14
CA GLU A 27 -33.75 13.11 -29.40
C GLU A 27 -33.91 11.59 -29.52
N ILE A 28 -33.46 10.85 -28.50
CA ILE A 28 -33.63 9.40 -28.44
C ILE A 28 -35.02 9.09 -27.94
N LEU A 29 -35.90 8.64 -28.85
CA LEU A 29 -37.23 8.13 -28.51
C LEU A 29 -37.11 6.85 -27.66
N ILE A 30 -37.85 6.81 -26.55
CA ILE A 30 -37.89 5.65 -25.65
C ILE A 30 -39.13 4.82 -25.97
N GLU A 31 -38.96 3.77 -26.78
CA GLU A 31 -39.98 2.74 -26.97
C GLU A 31 -39.92 1.69 -25.86
N ARG A 32 -41.09 1.29 -25.35
CA ARG A 32 -41.22 0.46 -24.13
C ARG A 32 -41.48 -1.00 -24.48
N GLY A 33 -40.41 -1.75 -24.78
CA GLY A 33 -40.47 -3.20 -24.96
C GLY A 33 -40.37 -3.97 -23.63
N MET A 34 -41.47 -4.50 -23.12
CA MET A 34 -41.51 -5.38 -21.94
C MET A 34 -41.81 -6.83 -22.33
N ALA A 35 -40.78 -7.67 -22.44
CA ALA A 35 -40.91 -9.13 -22.33
C ALA A 35 -39.53 -9.81 -22.23
N ASP A 36 -39.08 -10.16 -21.02
CA ASP A 36 -38.20 -11.32 -20.87
C ASP A 36 -38.35 -11.96 -19.49
N THR A 37 -38.58 -13.27 -19.46
CA THR A 37 -39.11 -13.98 -18.29
C THR A 37 -37.97 -14.53 -17.43
N GLN A 38 -37.49 -13.74 -16.47
CA GLN A 38 -36.45 -14.17 -15.53
C GLN A 38 -36.98 -15.20 -14.51
N SER A 39 -36.82 -16.47 -14.83
CA SER A 39 -37.07 -17.59 -13.91
C SER A 39 -36.11 -17.55 -12.72
N THR A 40 -36.64 -17.34 -11.51
CA THR A 40 -35.85 -17.17 -10.28
C THR A 40 -35.11 -18.45 -9.84
N PRO A 41 -33.77 -18.44 -9.69
CA PRO A 41 -33.04 -19.53 -9.04
C PRO A 41 -33.38 -19.62 -7.53
N PRO A 42 -33.43 -20.81 -6.93
CA PRO A 42 -33.90 -20.96 -5.55
C PRO A 42 -32.91 -20.42 -4.50
N ALA A 43 -33.32 -19.36 -3.81
CA ALA A 43 -33.00 -19.03 -2.42
C ALA A 43 -31.57 -19.29 -1.92
N GLN A 44 -30.56 -18.69 -2.58
CA GLN A 44 -29.26 -18.52 -1.93
C GLN A 44 -29.38 -17.50 -0.79
N LYS A 45 -29.18 -17.93 0.46
CA LYS A 45 -29.15 -17.04 1.62
C LYS A 45 -27.95 -16.09 1.51
N ALA A 46 -28.21 -14.82 1.24
CA ALA A 46 -27.20 -13.78 1.12
C ALA A 46 -26.54 -13.45 2.47
N ALA A 47 -25.56 -14.27 2.88
CA ALA A 47 -24.65 -13.92 3.96
C ALA A 47 -23.73 -12.77 3.50
N PRO A 48 -23.55 -11.69 4.28
CA PRO A 48 -22.68 -10.58 3.90
C PRO A 48 -21.21 -11.02 3.93
N TYR A 49 -20.67 -11.40 2.76
CA TYR A 49 -19.30 -11.86 2.58
C TYR A 49 -18.29 -10.69 2.65
N SER A 50 -18.14 -10.10 3.84
CA SER A 50 -17.09 -9.13 4.17
C SER A 50 -15.74 -9.84 4.25
N SER A 51 -15.22 -10.22 3.09
CA SER A 51 -14.02 -11.04 2.93
C SER A 51 -12.74 -10.21 3.04
N SER A 52 -12.52 -9.64 4.22
CA SER A 52 -11.23 -9.11 4.66
C SER A 52 -10.22 -10.26 4.86
N ALA A 53 -9.85 -10.92 3.75
CA ALA A 53 -8.89 -12.00 3.71
C ALA A 53 -7.62 -11.60 4.49
N PRO A 54 -7.25 -12.36 5.54
CA PRO A 54 -6.42 -11.83 6.62
C PRO A 54 -4.97 -11.62 6.19
N HIS A 55 -4.36 -10.56 6.72
CA HIS A 55 -2.98 -10.18 6.43
C HIS A 55 -2.04 -10.69 7.53
N PRO A 56 -0.80 -11.08 7.18
CA PRO A 56 0.21 -11.45 8.16
C PRO A 56 0.82 -10.21 8.83
N TYR A 57 0.81 -10.19 10.16
CA TYR A 57 1.54 -9.22 10.97
C TYR A 57 2.76 -9.90 11.59
N ALA A 58 3.97 -9.40 11.32
CA ALA A 58 5.24 -9.99 11.74
C ALA A 58 5.83 -9.23 12.94
N CYS A 59 6.11 -9.94 14.04
CA CYS A 59 6.82 -9.40 15.20
C CYS A 59 8.28 -9.86 15.17
N PHE A 60 9.21 -8.91 15.11
CA PHE A 60 10.64 -9.20 15.00
C PHE A 60 11.23 -9.67 16.33
N ARG A 61 10.94 -8.97 17.43
CA ARG A 61 11.33 -9.35 18.79
C ARG A 61 11.04 -10.80 19.19
N CYS A 62 9.89 -11.36 18.78
CA CYS A 62 9.56 -12.78 19.08
C CYS A 62 9.62 -13.74 17.89
N ARG A 63 9.98 -13.26 16.69
CA ARG A 63 10.10 -14.05 15.45
C ARG A 63 8.87 -14.92 15.14
N LYS A 64 7.69 -14.31 15.22
CA LYS A 64 6.39 -14.94 14.92
C LYS A 64 5.55 -14.03 14.02
N SER A 65 4.69 -14.65 13.20
CA SER A 65 3.73 -13.96 12.34
C SER A 65 2.30 -14.41 12.65
N PHE A 66 1.37 -13.46 12.66
CA PHE A 66 -0.02 -13.66 13.10
C PHE A 66 -0.98 -13.15 12.02
N LYS A 67 -1.99 -13.95 11.66
CA LYS A 67 -3.03 -13.53 10.72
C LYS A 67 -4.02 -12.60 11.42
N ARG A 68 -4.29 -11.43 10.84
CA ARG A 68 -5.26 -10.43 11.35
C ARG A 68 -6.23 -9.99 10.25
N ALA A 69 -7.45 -9.62 10.63
CA ALA A 69 -8.45 -9.06 9.70
C ALA A 69 -8.29 -7.55 9.45
N SER A 70 -7.58 -6.84 10.34
CA SER A 70 -7.30 -5.40 10.16
C SER A 70 -6.50 -5.15 8.88
N ARG A 71 -6.79 -3.99 8.27
CA ARG A 71 -6.02 -3.37 7.17
C ARG A 71 -5.76 -1.89 7.42
N VAL A 72 -6.27 -1.33 8.52
CA VAL A 72 -6.21 0.12 8.81
C VAL A 72 -4.86 0.45 9.44
N GLU A 73 -4.54 -0.25 10.54
CA GLU A 73 -3.26 -0.08 11.22
C GLU A 73 -2.15 -0.87 10.54
N ALA A 74 -1.05 -0.20 10.21
CA ALA A 74 0.16 -0.82 9.70
C ALA A 74 0.96 -1.52 10.82
N VAL A 75 0.74 -1.13 12.08
CA VAL A 75 1.37 -1.75 13.26
C VAL A 75 0.30 -2.16 14.27
N LEU A 76 0.40 -3.38 14.81
CA LEU A 76 -0.46 -3.87 15.89
C LEU A 76 0.37 -4.51 17.02
N PRO A 77 -0.12 -4.51 18.27
CA PRO A 77 0.56 -5.19 19.38
C PRO A 77 0.62 -6.71 19.14
N CYS A 78 1.80 -7.29 19.36
CA CYS A 78 2.04 -8.72 19.21
C CYS A 78 1.31 -9.51 20.31
N PRO A 79 0.43 -10.48 19.97
CA PRO A 79 -0.31 -11.26 20.97
C PRO A 79 0.56 -12.23 21.80
N ASN A 80 1.86 -12.34 21.48
CA ASN A 80 2.81 -13.23 22.14
C ASN A 80 3.80 -12.50 23.06
N CYS A 81 4.04 -11.19 22.88
CA CYS A 81 5.04 -10.45 23.66
C CYS A 81 4.78 -8.95 23.84
N GLY A 82 3.61 -8.43 23.43
CA GLY A 82 3.23 -7.01 23.57
C GLY A 82 3.94 -6.04 22.63
N GLY A 83 5.20 -6.30 22.25
CA GLY A 83 5.96 -5.50 21.29
C GLY A 83 5.30 -5.37 19.91
N PRO A 84 5.76 -4.43 19.07
CA PRO A 84 5.16 -4.17 17.76
C PRO A 84 5.14 -5.41 16.85
N SER A 85 4.14 -5.45 15.97
CA SER A 85 4.09 -6.37 14.84
C SER A 85 3.64 -5.61 13.60
N ILE A 86 4.42 -5.73 12.53
CA ILE A 86 4.28 -4.96 11.28
C ILE A 86 3.40 -5.73 10.29
N GLY A 87 2.40 -5.07 9.73
CA GLY A 87 1.56 -5.62 8.67
C GLY A 87 2.35 -5.77 7.36
N LEU A 88 2.36 -6.98 6.81
CA LEU A 88 3.02 -7.32 5.54
C LEU A 88 1.97 -7.79 4.51
N THR A 89 2.31 -7.79 3.21
CA THR A 89 1.33 -8.23 2.20
C THR A 89 1.01 -9.73 2.33
N ARG A 90 -0.12 -10.14 1.74
CA ARG A 90 -0.56 -11.55 1.68
C ARG A 90 0.41 -12.49 0.92
N LYS A 91 1.47 -11.96 0.28
CA LYS A 91 2.54 -12.77 -0.35
C LYS A 91 3.62 -13.18 0.66
N PHE A 92 3.74 -12.52 1.81
CA PHE A 92 4.74 -12.85 2.83
C PHE A 92 4.57 -14.28 3.37
N LYS A 93 5.66 -15.05 3.35
CA LYS A 93 5.77 -16.36 3.98
C LYS A 93 6.75 -16.24 5.15
N PRO A 94 6.31 -16.38 6.42
CA PRO A 94 7.20 -16.23 7.57
C PRO A 94 8.27 -17.33 7.61
N PRO A 95 9.56 -17.00 7.87
CA PRO A 95 10.57 -18.01 8.16
C PRO A 95 10.24 -18.80 9.44
N LYS A 96 10.88 -19.97 9.61
CA LYS A 96 10.84 -20.71 10.88
C LYS A 96 11.28 -19.78 12.02
N SER A 97 10.55 -19.74 13.13
CA SER A 97 10.84 -18.83 14.26
C SER A 97 12.25 -19.00 14.83
N THR A 98 12.82 -20.20 14.74
CA THR A 98 14.19 -20.52 15.14
C THR A 98 15.26 -19.87 14.25
N ASP A 99 14.95 -19.56 12.98
CA ASP A 99 15.92 -19.05 12.01
C ASP A 99 16.20 -17.55 12.21
N ALA A 100 17.13 -17.25 13.11
CA ALA A 100 17.53 -15.88 13.42
C ALA A 100 18.14 -15.14 12.21
N LYS A 101 18.75 -15.84 11.24
CA LYS A 101 19.36 -15.20 10.06
C LYS A 101 18.28 -14.72 9.09
N GLN A 102 17.35 -15.60 8.73
CA GLN A 102 16.24 -15.24 7.84
C GLN A 102 15.31 -14.19 8.49
N TRP A 103 15.06 -14.26 9.79
CA TRP A 103 14.29 -13.21 10.48
C TRP A 103 15.00 -11.84 10.49
N LYS A 104 16.33 -11.78 10.67
CA LYS A 104 17.10 -10.53 10.50
C LYS A 104 17.04 -9.99 9.07
N LYS A 105 17.07 -10.85 8.05
CA LYS A 105 16.89 -10.44 6.64
C LYS A 105 15.51 -9.83 6.40
N VAL A 106 14.45 -10.44 6.93
CA VAL A 106 13.08 -9.90 6.85
C VAL A 106 12.99 -8.55 7.56
N GLU A 107 13.59 -8.41 8.74
CA GLU A 107 13.62 -7.14 9.48
C GLU A 107 14.37 -6.04 8.70
N ALA A 108 15.57 -6.34 8.17
CA ALA A 108 16.34 -5.40 7.37
C ALA A 108 15.58 -4.95 6.12
N LEU A 109 14.91 -5.89 5.42
CA LEU A 109 14.02 -5.57 4.31
C LEU A 109 12.88 -4.62 4.74
N VAL A 110 12.20 -4.87 5.86
CA VAL A 110 11.12 -3.99 6.34
C VAL A 110 11.66 -2.62 6.79
N ARG A 111 12.85 -2.55 7.42
CA ARG A 111 13.55 -1.27 7.73
C ARG A 111 13.94 -0.49 6.47
N HIS A 112 14.25 -1.18 5.36
CA HIS A 112 14.38 -0.57 4.02
C HIS A 112 13.04 -0.31 3.32
N GLY A 113 11.89 -0.54 3.98
CA GLY A 113 10.55 -0.26 3.47
C GLY A 113 9.88 -1.40 2.68
N PHE A 114 10.41 -2.63 2.68
CA PHE A 114 9.83 -3.74 1.93
C PHE A 114 8.77 -4.53 2.70
N LEU A 115 7.50 -4.40 2.30
CA LEU A 115 6.37 -5.12 2.90
C LEU A 115 6.05 -6.47 2.20
N PHE A 116 6.98 -6.97 1.37
CA PHE A 116 6.85 -8.21 0.57
C PHE A 116 5.76 -8.16 -0.51
N TRP A 117 5.81 -7.16 -1.40
CA TRP A 117 5.01 -7.13 -2.64
C TRP A 117 5.51 -8.14 -3.68
N SER A 118 4.84 -8.23 -4.82
CA SER A 118 5.37 -8.94 -6.00
C SER A 118 6.29 -7.99 -6.76
N LEU A 119 7.56 -8.37 -6.94
CA LEU A 119 8.55 -7.64 -7.73
C LEU A 119 8.91 -8.44 -9.00
N SER A 120 9.72 -7.86 -9.88
CA SER A 120 10.22 -8.48 -11.11
C SER A 120 11.39 -9.46 -10.87
N GLU A 121 12.19 -9.26 -9.83
CA GLU A 121 13.22 -10.19 -9.36
C GLU A 121 12.84 -10.78 -7.98
N PRO A 122 13.33 -11.97 -7.60
CA PRO A 122 13.12 -12.53 -6.26
C PRO A 122 13.77 -11.68 -5.16
N TYR A 123 13.21 -11.73 -3.95
CA TYR A 123 13.86 -11.18 -2.76
C TYR A 123 15.20 -11.87 -2.49
N PRO A 124 16.19 -11.17 -1.90
CA PRO A 124 17.52 -11.70 -1.64
C PRO A 124 17.48 -12.95 -0.78
N GLU A 125 18.47 -13.83 -0.91
CA GLU A 125 18.58 -15.07 -0.12
C GLU A 125 19.28 -14.82 1.21
N THR A 126 20.34 -14.01 1.21
CA THR A 126 21.16 -13.66 2.39
C THR A 126 20.81 -12.28 2.97
N LEU A 127 21.36 -11.96 4.15
CA LEU A 127 21.18 -10.63 4.78
C LEU A 127 22.08 -9.58 4.11
N GLU A 128 23.23 -10.04 3.64
CA GLU A 128 24.34 -9.28 3.07
C GLU A 128 23.97 -8.67 1.70
N GLU A 129 23.07 -9.31 0.95
CA GLU A 129 22.50 -8.79 -0.30
C GLU A 129 21.49 -7.64 -0.11
N VAL A 130 20.90 -7.49 1.08
CA VAL A 130 19.75 -6.58 1.31
C VAL A 130 20.04 -5.12 0.93
N PRO A 131 21.19 -4.51 1.28
CA PRO A 131 21.46 -3.11 0.91
C PRO A 131 21.55 -2.92 -0.61
N ALA A 132 22.19 -3.84 -1.33
CA ALA A 132 22.31 -3.78 -2.78
C ALA A 132 20.96 -4.00 -3.48
N PHE A 133 20.10 -4.86 -2.93
CA PHE A 133 18.73 -5.07 -3.40
C PHE A 133 17.84 -3.84 -3.14
N ALA A 134 17.97 -3.22 -1.96
CA ALA A 134 17.22 -2.02 -1.59
C ALA A 134 17.56 -0.83 -2.48
N LEU A 135 18.84 -0.62 -2.80
CA LEU A 135 19.29 0.44 -3.71
C LEU A 135 18.71 0.31 -5.12
N ARG A 136 18.67 -0.91 -5.71
CA ARG A 136 18.07 -1.14 -7.04
C ARG A 136 16.57 -0.80 -7.08
N HIS A 137 15.87 -0.98 -5.97
CA HIS A 137 14.43 -0.79 -5.84
C HIS A 137 14.04 0.53 -5.15
N ALA A 138 14.99 1.44 -4.90
CA ALA A 138 14.75 2.65 -4.10
C ALA A 138 13.57 3.49 -4.63
N SER A 139 13.44 3.65 -5.95
CA SER A 139 12.33 4.37 -6.59
C SER A 139 10.97 3.71 -6.35
N PHE A 140 10.91 2.37 -6.33
CA PHE A 140 9.67 1.64 -6.03
C PHE A 140 9.26 1.84 -4.57
N VAL A 141 10.20 1.73 -3.63
CA VAL A 141 9.94 1.99 -2.20
C VAL A 141 9.54 3.44 -1.96
N ALA A 142 10.14 4.41 -2.67
CA ALA A 142 9.77 5.82 -2.59
C ALA A 142 8.32 6.06 -3.05
N CYS A 143 7.88 5.42 -4.15
CA CYS A 143 6.49 5.46 -4.58
C CYS A 143 5.53 4.82 -3.56
N GLU A 144 5.83 3.63 -3.04
CA GLU A 144 4.99 2.99 -2.03
C GLU A 144 4.89 3.83 -0.73
N ARG A 145 5.99 4.49 -0.33
CA ARG A 145 6.01 5.46 0.78
C ARG A 145 5.14 6.68 0.51
N ALA A 146 5.25 7.27 -0.68
CA ALA A 146 4.43 8.43 -1.07
C ALA A 146 2.93 8.09 -1.17
N ASN A 147 2.60 6.86 -1.56
CA ASN A 147 1.22 6.36 -1.64
C ASN A 147 0.61 6.03 -0.27
N ASN A 148 1.41 5.69 0.74
CA ASN A 148 0.94 5.21 2.05
C ASN A 148 1.66 5.87 3.26
N PRO A 149 1.81 7.21 3.31
CA PRO A 149 2.78 7.88 4.19
C PRO A 149 2.52 7.62 5.69
N GLU A 150 1.26 7.59 6.11
CA GLU A 150 0.88 7.29 7.50
C GLU A 150 1.27 5.85 7.91
N ALA A 151 1.04 4.86 7.04
CA ALA A 151 1.40 3.48 7.30
C ALA A 151 2.92 3.32 7.50
N PHE A 152 3.73 3.99 6.69
CA PHE A 152 5.18 3.98 6.88
C PHE A 152 5.62 4.76 8.12
N ALA A 153 4.99 5.88 8.46
CA ALA A 153 5.27 6.60 9.70
C ALA A 153 5.01 5.75 10.95
N GLN A 154 3.91 4.96 10.98
CA GLN A 154 3.66 3.99 12.04
C GLN A 154 4.77 2.93 12.13
N ILE A 155 5.21 2.40 10.99
CA ILE A 155 6.25 1.35 10.90
C ILE A 155 7.62 1.87 11.33
N ASP A 156 8.02 3.05 10.85
CA ASP A 156 9.29 3.70 11.19
C ASP A 156 9.37 4.00 12.69
N ALA A 157 8.28 4.54 13.27
CA ALA A 157 8.18 4.76 14.71
C ALA A 157 8.29 3.45 15.51
N ALA A 158 7.60 2.40 15.08
CA ALA A 158 7.61 1.10 15.75
C ALA A 158 8.99 0.41 15.72
N LEU A 159 9.71 0.48 14.60
CA LEU A 159 11.04 -0.12 14.46
C LEU A 159 12.14 0.70 15.15
N SER A 160 11.91 1.99 15.38
CA SER A 160 12.77 2.85 16.20
C SER A 160 12.69 2.52 17.69
N LEU A 161 11.58 1.92 18.16
CA LEU A 161 11.39 1.49 19.57
C LEU A 161 12.01 0.12 19.88
N GLU A 162 12.45 -0.65 18.89
CA GLU A 162 13.15 -1.93 19.07
C GLU A 162 14.65 -1.85 18.71
N THR A 163 15.28 -0.69 18.97
CA THR A 163 16.72 -0.41 18.73
C THR A 163 17.44 -0.12 20.05
#